data_AF-A0A7C8R459-F1
#
_entry.id   AF-A0A7C8R459-F1
#
_cell.length_a   1.000
_cell.length_b   1.000
_cell.length_c   1.000
_cell.angle_alpha   90.00
_cell.angle_beta   90.00
_cell.angle_gamma   90.00
#
_symmetry.space_group_name_H-M   'P 1'
#
loop_
_entity.id
_entity.type
_entity.pdbx_description
1 polymer ?
#
loop_
_entity_poly.entity_id
_entity_poly.type
_entity_poly.pdbx_seq_one_letter_code
_entity_poly.pdbx_strand_id
1 'polypeptide(L)'
;MVRVKQRYLLFTILYPSGPQSSSNNNTSSKPTQSMIFHSPSPPNLTRTTLASIIRSSISTNFGDWGIGQCGSFAVKYFSSATSTGILRITRDNYRTLWAALTYVRELCGQPAVIKVVRISGTIRKAELEAVKLAEDAIRRVKKEAKGAKTGAGAAGTNAGDKKGVAGLFGGGKPGQPATAVDEEQDQMLVDIVDSDDDDD
;
A
#
# COMPACT_ATOMS: atom_id res chain seq x y z
N MET A 1 -34.30 -3.74 -19.42
CA MET A 1 -34.09 -4.24 -18.05
C MET A 1 -33.03 -3.40 -17.34
N VAL A 2 -33.37 -2.71 -16.25
CA VAL A 2 -32.48 -1.74 -15.56
C VAL A 2 -32.00 -2.32 -14.23
N ARG A 3 -30.71 -2.17 -13.91
CA ARG A 3 -30.11 -2.59 -12.63
C ARG A 3 -29.31 -1.46 -11.98
N VAL A 4 -29.40 -1.35 -10.65
CA VAL A 4 -28.60 -0.40 -9.87
C VAL A 4 -27.12 -0.76 -9.98
N LYS A 5 -26.28 0.22 -10.31
CA LYS A 5 -24.83 0.03 -10.43
C LYS A 5 -24.14 0.42 -9.12
N GLN A 6 -23.30 -0.47 -8.63
CA GLN A 6 -22.53 -0.27 -7.40
C GLN A 6 -21.05 -0.03 -7.70
N ARG A 7 -20.37 0.59 -6.74
CA ARG A 7 -18.93 0.82 -6.71
C ARG A 7 -18.37 0.31 -5.39
N TYR A 8 -17.17 -0.26 -5.47
CA TYR A 8 -16.44 -0.80 -4.34
C TYR A 8 -15.16 0.00 -4.17
N LEU A 9 -14.95 0.56 -2.98
CA LEU A 9 -13.75 1.33 -2.65
C LEU A 9 -12.87 0.46 -1.75
N LEU A 10 -11.66 0.18 -2.22
CA LEU A 10 -10.60 -0.39 -1.41
C LEU A 10 -9.86 0.75 -0.72
N PHE A 11 -9.80 0.70 0.61
CA PHE A 11 -9.11 1.70 1.42
C PHE A 11 -8.15 1.05 2.41
N THR A 12 -7.12 1.79 2.79
CA THR A 12 -6.14 1.46 3.83
C THR A 12 -6.09 2.61 4.83
N ILE A 13 -5.93 2.28 6.10
CA ILE A 13 -5.78 3.23 7.18
C ILE A 13 -4.31 3.28 7.55
N LEU A 14 -3.76 4.49 7.55
CA LEU A 14 -2.39 4.78 7.92
C LEU A 14 -2.37 5.44 9.30
N TYR A 15 -1.45 5.01 10.13
CA TYR A 15 -1.26 5.54 11.48
C TYR A 15 0.09 6.28 11.53
N PRO A 16 0.11 7.62 11.45
CA PRO A 16 1.34 8.40 11.45
C PRO A 16 2.05 8.39 12.81
N SER A 17 1.29 8.41 13.90
CA SER A 17 1.79 7.98 15.19
C SER A 17 1.61 6.47 15.22
N GLY A 18 2.71 5.72 15.18
CA GLY A 18 2.67 4.28 15.43
C GLY A 18 1.93 3.98 16.75
N PRO A 19 1.53 2.73 16.98
CA PRO A 19 0.78 2.40 18.19
C PRO A 19 1.64 2.87 19.37
N GLN A 20 1.07 3.70 20.24
CA GLN A 20 1.70 4.07 21.50
C GLN A 20 1.77 2.84 22.42
N SER A 21 2.44 1.78 21.98
CA SER A 21 2.99 0.78 22.86
C SER A 21 4.23 1.43 23.45
N SER A 22 4.03 1.95 24.66
CA SER A 22 5.04 2.31 25.65
C SER A 22 6.42 1.76 25.27
N SER A 23 7.33 2.68 24.97
CA SER A 23 8.75 2.41 24.82
C SER A 23 9.24 1.65 26.06
N ASN A 24 9.40 0.34 25.92
CA ASN A 24 10.25 -0.47 26.76
C ASN A 24 10.52 -1.79 26.04
N ASN A 25 11.69 -1.86 25.38
CA ASN A 25 12.61 -3.01 25.35
C ASN A 25 13.40 -3.09 24.01
N ASN A 26 14.62 -2.57 24.06
CA ASN A 26 15.86 -3.08 23.47
C ASN A 26 15.76 -4.25 22.46
N THR A 27 15.21 -4.03 21.27
CA THR A 27 15.54 -4.83 20.07
C THR A 27 15.65 -3.91 18.86
N SER A 28 16.88 -3.66 18.45
CA SER A 28 17.28 -2.64 17.48
C SER A 28 17.12 -3.08 16.03
N SER A 29 15.89 -3.32 15.56
CA SER A 29 15.61 -3.23 14.12
C SER A 29 14.85 -1.94 13.87
N LYS A 30 15.54 -0.95 13.28
CA LYS A 30 14.87 0.28 12.81
C LYS A 30 13.71 -0.14 11.90
N PRO A 31 12.47 0.32 12.14
CA PRO A 31 11.36 -0.04 11.27
C PRO A 31 11.69 0.40 9.85
N THR A 32 11.49 -0.50 8.90
CA THR A 32 11.66 -0.21 7.46
C THR A 32 10.76 0.95 7.08
N GLN A 33 11.24 1.87 6.22
CA GLN A 33 10.50 3.09 5.84
C GLN A 33 9.10 2.77 5.31
N SER A 34 8.96 1.63 4.61
CA SER A 34 7.67 1.13 4.11
C SER A 34 6.66 0.70 5.17
N MET A 35 7.09 0.43 6.41
CA MET A 35 6.24 -0.13 7.48
C MET A 35 5.89 0.90 8.57
N ILE A 36 6.56 2.05 8.60
CA ILE A 36 6.39 3.07 9.65
C ILE A 36 4.91 3.50 9.81
N PHE A 37 4.18 3.63 8.71
CA PHE A 37 2.79 4.10 8.71
C PHE A 37 1.74 2.98 8.71
N HIS A 38 2.18 1.73 8.58
CA HIS A 38 1.33 0.55 8.47
C HIS A 38 1.30 -0.19 9.82
N SER A 39 0.65 0.42 10.81
CA SER A 39 0.35 -0.22 12.09
C SER A 39 -0.99 -0.99 12.04
N PRO A 40 -1.12 -2.12 12.75
CA PRO A 40 -2.43 -2.70 13.03
C PRO A 40 -3.32 -1.70 13.77
N SER A 41 -4.61 -1.72 13.45
CA SER A 41 -5.61 -0.90 14.15
C SER A 41 -5.98 -1.54 15.50
N PRO A 42 -6.42 -0.76 16.50
CA PRO A 42 -6.86 -1.31 17.77
C PRO A 42 -8.09 -2.22 17.57
N PRO A 43 -8.26 -3.27 18.39
CA PRO A 43 -9.36 -4.23 18.26
C PRO A 43 -10.75 -3.61 18.47
N ASN A 44 -10.81 -2.42 19.08
CA ASN A 44 -12.04 -1.65 19.26
C ASN A 44 -12.61 -1.12 17.93
N LEU A 45 -11.82 -1.09 16.85
CA LEU A 45 -12.26 -0.63 15.55
C LEU A 45 -12.97 -1.76 14.80
N THR A 46 -14.28 -1.84 15.01
CA THR A 46 -15.19 -2.78 14.37
C THR A 46 -15.79 -2.17 13.09
N ARG A 47 -16.32 -3.01 12.17
CA ARG A 47 -17.04 -2.56 10.96
C ARG A 47 -18.15 -1.54 11.27
N THR A 48 -18.88 -1.75 12.36
CA THR A 48 -19.99 -0.88 12.79
C THR A 48 -19.49 0.47 13.28
N THR A 49 -18.44 0.50 14.11
CA THR A 49 -17.86 1.74 14.61
C THR A 49 -17.24 2.54 13.47
N LEU A 50 -16.54 1.87 12.55
CA LEU A 50 -16.03 2.49 11.33
C LEU A 50 -17.16 3.12 10.48
N ALA A 51 -18.27 2.39 10.28
CA ALA A 51 -19.40 2.94 9.54
C ALA A 51 -20.04 4.15 10.24
N SER A 52 -20.10 4.15 11.58
CA SER A 52 -20.58 5.30 12.35
C SER A 52 -19.67 6.52 12.17
N ILE A 53 -18.35 6.33 12.28
CA ILE A 53 -17.36 7.40 12.10
C ILE A 53 -17.45 7.99 10.69
N ILE A 54 -17.58 7.16 9.66
CA ILE A 54 -17.74 7.63 8.28
C ILE A 54 -19.03 8.42 8.12
N ARG A 55 -20.15 7.98 8.72
CA ARG A 55 -21.41 8.74 8.69
C ARG A 55 -21.30 10.09 9.39
N SER A 56 -20.63 10.13 10.55
CA SER A 56 -20.34 11.38 11.25
C SER A 56 -19.50 12.33 10.38
N SER A 57 -18.44 11.82 9.73
CA SER A 57 -17.64 12.61 8.78
C SER A 57 -18.49 13.15 7.62
N ILE A 58 -19.38 12.34 7.05
CA ILE A 58 -20.27 12.79 5.97
C ILE A 58 -21.20 13.91 6.47
N SER A 59 -21.82 13.73 7.64
CA SER A 59 -22.74 14.71 8.23
C SER A 59 -22.04 16.04 8.53
N THR A 60 -20.83 16.01 9.11
CA THR A 60 -20.08 17.23 9.42
C THR A 60 -19.61 17.97 8.16
N ASN A 61 -19.20 17.26 7.10
CA ASN A 61 -18.62 17.89 5.90
C ASN A 61 -19.64 18.24 4.82
N PHE A 62 -20.71 17.44 4.67
CA PHE A 62 -21.70 17.57 3.59
C PHE A 62 -23.14 17.82 4.10
N GLY A 63 -23.34 17.87 5.41
CA GLY A 63 -24.65 18.08 6.03
C GLY A 63 -25.65 16.96 5.75
N ASP A 64 -26.92 17.31 5.90
CA ASP A 64 -28.04 16.37 5.73
C ASP A 64 -28.22 15.91 4.28
N TRP A 65 -27.82 16.75 3.32
CA TRP A 65 -27.82 16.36 1.91
C TRP A 65 -26.83 15.21 1.65
N GLY A 66 -25.62 15.31 2.21
CA GLY A 66 -24.60 14.27 2.07
C GLY A 66 -25.01 12.95 2.69
N ILE A 67 -25.62 12.98 3.88
CA ILE A 67 -26.08 11.75 4.54
C ILE A 67 -27.28 11.13 3.80
N GLY A 68 -28.19 11.93 3.24
CA GLY A 68 -29.29 11.44 2.41
C GLY A 68 -28.81 10.73 1.14
N GLN A 69 -27.82 11.30 0.46
CA GLN A 69 -27.26 10.74 -0.78
C GLN A 69 -26.35 9.53 -0.52
N CYS A 70 -25.44 9.63 0.44
CA CYS A 70 -24.40 8.62 0.67
C CYS A 70 -24.80 7.59 1.72
N GLY A 71 -25.90 7.78 2.47
CA GLY A 71 -26.26 6.97 3.63
C GLY A 71 -26.42 5.47 3.35
N SER A 72 -26.67 5.08 2.10
CA SER A 72 -26.78 3.68 1.64
C SER A 72 -25.43 2.97 1.42
N PHE A 73 -24.32 3.47 1.98
CA PHE A 73 -23.04 2.76 1.93
C PHE A 73 -22.98 1.60 2.94
N ALA A 74 -22.18 0.59 2.65
CA ALA A 74 -21.95 -0.54 3.56
C ALA A 74 -20.47 -0.96 3.59
N VAL A 75 -19.92 -1.18 4.78
CA VAL A 75 -18.60 -1.79 4.97
C VAL A 75 -18.74 -3.29 4.75
N LYS A 76 -18.20 -3.81 3.64
CA LYS A 76 -18.27 -5.24 3.31
C LYS A 76 -17.18 -6.04 4.00
N TYR A 77 -15.99 -5.49 4.06
CA TYR A 77 -14.83 -6.13 4.65
C TYR A 77 -14.00 -5.09 5.40
N PHE A 78 -13.47 -5.49 6.53
CA PHE A 78 -12.48 -4.74 7.28
C PHE A 78 -11.63 -5.73 8.07
N SER A 79 -10.31 -5.59 7.99
CA SER A 79 -9.34 -6.34 8.79
C SER A 79 -8.58 -5.39 9.69
N SER A 80 -8.60 -5.66 10.99
CA SER A 80 -7.88 -4.87 11.99
C SER A 80 -6.36 -5.11 11.94
N ALA A 81 -5.94 -6.28 11.46
CA ALA A 81 -4.52 -6.65 11.40
C ALA A 81 -3.78 -5.86 10.31
N THR A 82 -4.41 -5.68 9.16
CA THR A 82 -3.82 -4.98 8.00
C THR A 82 -4.33 -3.55 7.87
N SER A 83 -5.32 -3.16 8.69
CA SER A 83 -5.95 -1.83 8.65
C SER A 83 -6.50 -1.48 7.27
N THR A 84 -7.00 -2.47 6.53
CA THR A 84 -7.56 -2.34 5.17
C THR A 84 -9.01 -2.80 5.14
N GLY A 85 -9.82 -2.21 4.25
CA GLY A 85 -11.21 -2.60 4.09
C GLY A 85 -11.79 -2.29 2.72
N ILE A 86 -12.99 -2.82 2.48
CA ILE A 86 -13.77 -2.64 1.27
C ILE A 86 -15.13 -2.03 1.63
N LEU A 87 -15.43 -0.88 1.04
CA LEU A 87 -16.71 -0.19 1.13
C LEU A 87 -17.53 -0.41 -0.15
N ARG A 88 -18.85 -0.54 0.00
CA ARG A 88 -19.82 -0.58 -1.10
C ARG A 88 -20.65 0.69 -1.09
N ILE A 89 -20.84 1.31 -2.25
CA ILE A 89 -21.72 2.47 -2.45
C ILE A 89 -22.37 2.43 -3.85
N THR A 90 -23.37 3.27 -4.08
CA THR A 90 -23.95 3.54 -5.41
C THR A 90 -22.93 4.21 -6.35
N ARG A 91 -23.10 4.01 -7.65
CA ARG A 91 -22.20 4.57 -8.68
C ARG A 91 -22.20 6.10 -8.70
N ASP A 92 -23.27 6.76 -8.30
CA ASP A 92 -23.36 8.21 -8.48
C ASP A 92 -22.70 8.95 -7.32
N ASN A 93 -22.70 8.35 -6.12
CA ASN A 93 -22.31 9.01 -4.87
C ASN A 93 -20.93 8.58 -4.33
N TYR A 94 -20.16 7.77 -5.07
CA TYR A 94 -18.84 7.29 -4.60
C TYR A 94 -17.82 8.42 -4.41
N ARG A 95 -17.93 9.53 -5.15
CA ARG A 95 -17.02 10.68 -5.05
C ARG A 95 -17.18 11.41 -3.72
N THR A 96 -18.43 11.61 -3.30
CA THR A 96 -18.74 12.23 -2.00
C THR A 96 -18.25 11.36 -0.86
N LEU A 97 -18.47 10.03 -0.93
CA LEU A 97 -17.91 9.11 0.07
C LEU A 97 -16.37 9.12 0.08
N TRP A 98 -15.73 9.14 -1.10
CA TRP A 98 -14.27 9.24 -1.18
C TRP A 98 -13.76 10.52 -0.50
N ALA A 99 -14.35 11.67 -0.81
CA ALA A 99 -14.01 12.92 -0.13
C ALA A 99 -14.25 12.84 1.39
N ALA A 100 -15.37 12.27 1.83
CA ALA A 100 -15.65 12.09 3.26
C ALA A 100 -14.62 11.21 3.99
N LEU A 101 -14.09 10.18 3.32
CA LEU A 101 -13.01 9.35 3.88
C LEU A 101 -11.73 10.15 4.09
N THR A 102 -11.39 11.06 3.18
CA THR A 102 -10.17 11.88 3.31
C THR A 102 -10.23 12.90 4.45
N TYR A 103 -11.44 13.28 4.88
CA TYR A 103 -11.62 14.19 6.02
C TYR A 103 -11.56 13.52 7.39
N VAL A 104 -11.52 12.18 7.44
CA VAL A 104 -11.36 11.46 8.70
C VAL A 104 -9.91 11.63 9.17
N ARG A 105 -9.72 12.36 10.29
CA ARG A 105 -8.41 12.61 10.89
C ARG A 105 -8.11 11.76 12.12
N GLU A 106 -9.15 11.24 12.77
CA GLU A 106 -9.04 10.44 13.98
C GLU A 106 -9.95 9.21 13.90
N LEU A 107 -9.45 8.11 14.44
CA LEU A 107 -10.16 6.85 14.56
C LEU A 107 -9.97 6.33 15.98
N CYS A 108 -11.07 6.25 16.75
CA CYS A 108 -11.07 5.73 18.13
C CYS A 108 -10.01 6.40 19.04
N GLY A 109 -9.82 7.72 18.93
CA GLY A 109 -8.87 8.48 19.75
C GLY A 109 -7.41 8.35 19.31
N GLN A 110 -7.14 7.79 18.13
CA GLN A 110 -5.81 7.77 17.52
C GLN A 110 -5.82 8.58 16.22
N PRO A 111 -4.80 9.40 15.94
CA PRO A 111 -4.68 10.11 14.68
C PRO A 111 -4.48 9.08 13.56
N ALA A 112 -5.32 9.15 12.53
CA ALA A 112 -5.31 8.18 11.45
C ALA A 112 -5.71 8.83 10.13
N VAL A 113 -5.12 8.35 9.05
CA VAL A 113 -5.38 8.85 7.69
C VAL A 113 -5.95 7.71 6.86
N ILE A 114 -7.15 7.90 6.33
CA ILE A 114 -7.75 6.92 5.41
C ILE A 114 -7.33 7.23 3.98
N LYS A 115 -6.59 6.32 3.37
CA LYS A 115 -6.20 6.38 1.97
C LYS A 115 -7.06 5.42 1.14
N VAL A 116 -7.79 5.96 0.17
CA VAL A 116 -8.46 5.14 -0.85
C VAL A 116 -7.42 4.74 -1.90
N VAL A 117 -7.30 3.44 -2.13
CA VAL A 117 -6.31 2.86 -3.03
C VAL A 117 -6.90 2.69 -4.42
N ARG A 118 -8.07 2.04 -4.50
CA ARG A 118 -8.68 1.66 -5.77
C ARG A 118 -10.20 1.68 -5.68
N ILE A 119 -10.82 1.98 -6.83
CA ILE A 119 -12.26 1.93 -7.02
C ILE A 119 -12.56 0.87 -8.09
N SER A 120 -13.45 -0.05 -7.76
CA SER A 120 -13.83 -1.19 -8.60
C SER A 120 -15.34 -1.24 -8.82
N GLY A 121 -15.75 -1.82 -9.95
CA GLY A 121 -17.18 -2.04 -10.24
C GLY A 121 -17.74 -3.33 -9.62
N THR A 122 -16.90 -4.33 -9.41
CA THR A 122 -17.27 -5.63 -8.81
C THR A 122 -16.40 -5.90 -7.60
N ILE A 123 -16.93 -6.66 -6.63
CA ILE A 123 -16.20 -7.04 -5.43
C ILE A 123 -14.98 -7.91 -5.75
N ARG A 124 -15.11 -8.85 -6.70
CA ARG A 124 -14.01 -9.71 -7.16
C ARG A 124 -12.80 -8.91 -7.65
N LYS A 125 -13.02 -7.81 -8.37
CA LYS A 125 -11.91 -6.91 -8.79
C LYS A 125 -11.31 -6.15 -7.62
N ALA A 126 -12.11 -5.75 -6.61
CA ALA A 126 -11.58 -5.12 -5.40
C ALA A 126 -10.73 -6.10 -4.57
N GLU A 127 -11.14 -7.37 -4.50
CA GLU A 127 -10.41 -8.43 -3.79
C GLU A 127 -9.07 -8.73 -4.47
N LEU A 128 -9.05 -8.91 -5.79
CA LEU A 128 -7.81 -9.12 -6.55
C LEU A 128 -6.82 -7.96 -6.35
N GLU A 129 -7.31 -6.71 -6.37
CA GLU A 129 -6.48 -5.54 -6.11
C GLU A 129 -6.00 -5.46 -4.65
N ALA A 130 -6.80 -5.93 -3.69
CA ALA A 130 -6.38 -6.00 -2.28
C ALA A 130 -5.25 -7.03 -2.07
N VAL A 131 -5.34 -8.19 -2.74
CA VAL A 131 -4.27 -9.21 -2.73
C VAL A 131 -3.00 -8.65 -3.38
N LYS A 132 -3.13 -8.04 -4.56
CA LYS A 132 -2.00 -7.41 -5.26
C LYS A 132 -1.31 -6.34 -4.40
N LEU A 133 -2.09 -5.51 -3.70
CA LEU A 133 -1.55 -4.51 -2.77
C LEU A 133 -0.77 -5.16 -1.62
N ALA A 134 -1.29 -6.24 -1.04
CA ALA A 134 -0.62 -6.94 0.04
C ALA A 134 0.69 -7.58 -0.43
N GLU A 135 0.69 -8.21 -1.61
CA GLU A 135 1.90 -8.76 -2.25
C GLU A 135 2.94 -7.67 -2.53
N ASP A 136 2.52 -6.53 -3.07
CA ASP A 136 3.39 -5.39 -3.35
C ASP A 136 4.00 -4.83 -2.06
N ALA A 137 3.21 -4.73 -0.99
CA ALA A 137 3.69 -4.31 0.33
C ALA A 137 4.76 -5.29 0.88
N ILE A 138 4.50 -6.60 0.81
CA ILE A 138 5.45 -7.63 1.23
C ILE A 138 6.72 -7.57 0.37
N ARG A 139 6.60 -7.38 -0.95
CA ARG A 139 7.74 -7.28 -1.87
C ARG A 139 8.63 -6.09 -1.53
N ARG A 140 8.04 -4.94 -1.18
CA ARG A 140 8.77 -3.73 -0.73
C ARG A 140 9.55 -3.98 0.55
N VAL A 141 8.89 -4.54 1.57
CA VAL A 141 9.54 -4.87 2.85
C VAL A 141 10.68 -5.89 2.64
N LYS A 142 10.48 -6.91 1.82
CA LYS A 142 11.53 -7.90 1.48
C LYS A 142 12.73 -7.26 0.77
N LYS A 143 12.51 -6.32 -0.15
CA LYS A 143 13.59 -5.60 -0.85
C LYS A 143 14.41 -4.74 0.12
N GLU A 144 13.73 -4.02 1.02
CA GLU A 144 14.38 -3.19 2.05
C GLU A 144 15.20 -4.04 3.03
N ALA A 145 14.66 -5.20 3.45
CA ALA A 145 15.38 -6.14 4.31
C ALA A 145 16.62 -6.76 3.64
N LYS A 146 16.58 -7.02 2.32
CA LYS A 146 17.75 -7.50 1.56
C LYS A 146 18.80 -6.40 1.38
N GLY A 147 18.39 -5.18 1.03
CA GLY A 147 19.30 -4.04 0.86
C GLY A 147 20.07 -3.69 2.15
N ALA A 148 19.44 -3.83 3.32
CA ALA A 148 20.11 -3.67 4.60
C ALA A 148 21.19 -4.74 4.88
N LYS A 149 21.05 -5.96 4.31
CA LYS A 149 22.05 -7.04 4.45
C LYS A 149 23.21 -6.88 3.47
N THR A 150 22.98 -6.43 2.24
CA THR A 150 24.04 -6.24 1.24
C THR A 150 24.90 -5.00 1.54
N GLY A 151 24.33 -3.96 2.18
CA GLY A 151 25.08 -2.78 2.64
C GLY A 151 25.99 -3.01 3.85
N ALA A 152 25.81 -4.12 4.59
CA ALA A 152 26.67 -4.51 5.71
C ALA A 152 27.88 -5.38 5.28
N GLY A 153 27.96 -5.80 4.01
CA GLY A 153 29.03 -6.64 3.47
C GLY A 153 30.06 -5.92 2.58
N ALA A 154 29.99 -4.59 2.46
CA ALA A 154 30.91 -3.78 1.64
C ALA A 154 31.84 -2.87 2.47
N ALA A 155 32.14 -3.26 3.72
CA ALA A 155 33.30 -2.76 4.47
C ALA A 155 34.41 -3.81 4.36
N GLY A 156 35.04 -3.87 3.18
CA GLY A 156 36.22 -4.68 2.94
C GLY A 156 37.37 -4.23 3.84
N THR A 157 37.88 -5.18 4.60
CA THR A 157 39.18 -5.13 5.27
C THR A 157 40.28 -4.79 4.25
N ASN A 158 40.98 -3.68 4.46
CA ASN A 158 42.33 -3.51 3.94
C ASN A 158 43.23 -3.05 5.08
N ALA A 159 43.90 -4.03 5.68
CA ALA A 159 45.07 -3.80 6.48
C ALA A 159 46.26 -3.53 5.55
N GLY A 160 46.92 -2.39 5.75
CA GLY A 160 48.31 -2.15 5.40
C GLY A 160 48.64 -1.94 3.92
N ASP A 161 48.76 -0.68 3.50
CA ASP A 161 50.08 -0.19 3.08
C ASP A 161 50.12 1.34 3.01
N LYS A 162 51.19 1.90 3.57
CA LYS A 162 51.48 3.33 3.61
C LYS A 162 52.13 3.75 2.29
N LYS A 163 51.56 4.72 1.56
CA LYS A 163 52.30 5.82 0.89
C LYS A 163 51.39 6.70 0.04
N GLY A 164 51.64 8.02 0.10
CA GLY A 164 51.58 8.87 -1.08
C GLY A 164 50.34 9.74 -1.26
N VAL A 165 50.46 10.97 -0.78
CA VAL A 165 49.72 12.16 -1.25
C VAL A 165 49.94 12.36 -2.76
N ALA A 166 48.90 12.83 -3.46
CA ALA A 166 48.89 13.67 -4.67
C ALA A 166 48.04 13.10 -5.82
N GLY A 167 47.06 13.89 -6.27
CA GLY A 167 46.25 13.57 -7.45
C GLY A 167 44.95 14.35 -7.56
N LEU A 168 44.99 15.64 -7.24
CA LEU A 168 43.90 16.59 -7.39
C LEU A 168 44.04 17.25 -8.79
N PHE A 169 43.01 17.12 -9.64
CA PHE A 169 42.78 17.76 -10.95
C PHE A 169 43.44 17.18 -12.23
N GLY A 170 42.56 17.04 -13.25
CA GLY A 170 42.86 16.75 -14.66
C GLY A 170 42.03 15.56 -15.14
N GLY A 171 41.03 15.65 -16.01
CA GLY A 171 40.69 16.61 -17.06
C GLY A 171 40.30 15.77 -18.29
N GLY A 172 39.05 15.86 -18.77
CA GLY A 172 38.62 15.15 -19.98
C GLY A 172 37.09 15.04 -20.14
N LYS A 173 36.51 15.99 -20.89
CA LYS A 173 35.20 15.88 -21.60
C LYS A 173 35.43 15.15 -22.96
N PRO A 174 34.43 14.85 -23.83
CA PRO A 174 32.96 15.05 -23.78
C PRO A 174 32.12 13.83 -24.29
N GLY A 175 30.78 13.93 -24.35
CA GLY A 175 29.94 13.25 -25.36
C GLY A 175 28.68 12.48 -24.88
N GLN A 176 27.49 13.02 -25.16
CA GLN A 176 26.22 12.26 -25.38
C GLN A 176 26.20 11.69 -26.83
N PRO A 177 25.28 10.80 -27.30
CA PRO A 177 23.93 10.43 -26.81
C PRO A 177 23.50 8.92 -26.97
N ALA A 178 22.22 8.62 -26.70
CA ALA A 178 21.32 7.64 -27.36
C ALA A 178 21.22 6.15 -26.88
N THR A 179 20.03 5.83 -26.35
CA THR A 179 19.11 4.68 -26.64
C THR A 179 19.63 3.27 -26.99
N ALA A 180 19.29 2.29 -26.14
CA ALA A 180 18.99 0.88 -26.44
C ALA A 180 18.14 0.36 -25.24
N VAL A 181 16.80 0.29 -25.30
CA VAL A 181 15.95 -0.84 -25.75
C VAL A 181 16.57 -2.23 -25.51
N ASP A 182 16.34 -2.80 -24.33
CA ASP A 182 16.53 -4.23 -24.05
C ASP A 182 15.14 -4.91 -24.05
N GLU A 183 14.77 -5.48 -25.20
CA GLU A 183 13.51 -6.21 -25.45
C GLU A 183 13.71 -7.74 -25.59
N GLU A 184 14.84 -8.31 -25.15
CA GLU A 184 15.20 -9.70 -25.46
C GLU A 184 15.16 -10.70 -24.28
N GLN A 185 14.30 -10.53 -23.26
CA GLN A 185 14.22 -11.51 -22.16
C GLN A 185 12.86 -12.19 -21.94
N ASP A 186 11.83 -11.94 -22.76
CA ASP A 186 10.47 -12.47 -22.51
C ASP A 186 10.01 -13.60 -23.47
N GLN A 187 10.91 -14.26 -24.20
CA GLN A 187 10.54 -15.30 -25.19
C GLN A 187 10.92 -16.75 -24.86
N MET A 188 11.35 -17.07 -23.64
CA MET A 188 11.85 -18.42 -23.31
C MET A 188 11.12 -19.10 -22.14
N LEU A 189 9.82 -18.84 -21.94
CA LEU A 189 9.05 -19.49 -20.85
C LEU A 189 7.63 -19.89 -21.22
N VAL A 190 7.42 -20.36 -22.45
CA VAL A 190 6.18 -21.05 -22.84
C VAL A 190 6.54 -22.22 -23.77
N ASP A 191 7.03 -23.31 -23.18
CA ASP A 191 7.07 -24.64 -23.81
C ASP A 191 7.32 -25.69 -22.72
N ILE A 192 6.26 -26.00 -21.97
CA ILE A 192 6.10 -27.24 -21.20
C ILE A 192 4.62 -27.33 -20.85
N VAL A 193 4.02 -28.47 -21.16
CA VAL A 193 2.60 -28.88 -21.08
C VAL A 193 1.80 -28.65 -22.38
N ASP A 194 2.12 -29.45 -23.39
CA ASP A 194 1.13 -30.30 -24.06
C ASP A 194 1.84 -31.58 -24.49
N SER A 195 1.61 -32.65 -23.73
CA SER A 195 1.87 -34.02 -24.14
C SER A 195 0.53 -34.72 -24.02
N ASP A 196 -0.26 -34.58 -25.08
CA ASP A 196 -1.39 -35.46 -25.34
C ASP A 196 -0.79 -36.84 -25.69
N ASP A 197 -1.00 -37.79 -24.78
CA ASP A 197 -0.83 -39.22 -25.01
C ASP A 197 -2.00 -39.70 -25.89
N ASP A 198 -1.71 -40.04 -27.15
CA ASP A 198 -2.54 -40.90 -28.01
C ASP A 198 -1.66 -42.07 -28.50
N ASP A 199 -2.29 -43.25 -28.59
CA ASP A 199 -1.89 -44.53 -29.21
C ASP A 199 -1.10 -45.57 -28.39
N ASP A 200 -1.83 -46.51 -27.77
CA ASP A 200 -1.93 -47.94 -28.17
C ASP A 200 -3.09 -48.67 -27.46
#